data_AF-A0A4R8T2J6-F1
#
_entry.id   AF-A0A4R8T2J6-F1
#
_cell.length_a   1.000
_cell.length_b   1.000
_cell.length_c   1.000
_cell.angle_alpha   90.00
_cell.angle_beta   90.00
_cell.angle_gamma   90.00
#
_symmetry.space_group_name_H-M   'P 1'
#
loop_
_entity.id
_entity.type
_entity.pdbx_description
1 polymer ?
#
loop_
_entity_poly.entity_id
_entity_poly.type
_entity_poly.pdbx_seq_one_letter_code
_entity_poly.pdbx_strand_id
1 'polypeptide(L)'
;MGMQRFLVVIFYLAYLWSPFVEAAPLRRTGPKFVYRGAGRSPEDIKAAGGFLPKGVTRIGTVATDVSIYNHVRVADKVDEDGNNLGAGATPDNSGYVSTTSSFLLALGYAFYYREQETTWIYKIKTTPNMISARKTLGKYNDDYHEEDEYSALGGIKFDQIVSWSKVDRNNLV
;
A
#
# COMPACT_ATOMS: atom_id res chain seq x y z
N MET A 1 -25.61 -43.93 32.51
CA MET A 1 -24.12 -43.90 32.46
C MET A 1 -23.51 -43.99 31.05
N GLY A 2 -24.30 -44.18 29.97
CA GLY A 2 -23.76 -44.38 28.61
C GLY A 2 -23.54 -43.11 27.76
N MET A 3 -24.43 -42.11 27.87
CA MET A 3 -24.40 -40.93 26.98
C MET A 3 -23.24 -39.95 27.29
N GLN A 4 -22.87 -39.83 28.56
CA GLN A 4 -21.82 -38.92 29.02
C GLN A 4 -20.42 -39.39 28.61
N ARG A 5 -20.19 -40.71 28.55
CA ARG A 5 -18.92 -41.29 28.07
C ARG A 5 -18.76 -41.13 26.56
N PHE A 6 -19.86 -41.18 25.81
CA PHE A 6 -19.85 -41.02 24.36
C PHE A 6 -19.50 -39.57 23.94
N LEU A 7 -20.04 -38.58 24.65
CA LEU A 7 -19.73 -37.17 24.43
C LEU A 7 -18.26 -36.85 24.71
N VAL A 8 -17.67 -37.39 25.78
CA VAL A 8 -16.25 -37.17 26.11
C VAL A 8 -15.32 -37.72 25.02
N VAL A 9 -15.65 -38.88 24.43
CA VAL A 9 -14.86 -39.45 23.32
C VAL A 9 -14.94 -38.57 22.07
N ILE A 10 -16.11 -38.00 21.75
CA ILE A 10 -16.26 -37.08 20.61
C ILE A 10 -15.40 -35.82 20.80
N PHE A 11 -15.42 -35.22 22.00
CA PHE A 11 -14.57 -34.05 22.28
C PHE A 11 -13.07 -34.39 22.28
N TYR A 12 -12.67 -35.57 22.77
CA TYR A 12 -11.28 -36.02 22.69
C TYR A 12 -10.82 -36.27 21.24
N LEU A 13 -11.67 -36.85 20.39
CA LEU A 13 -11.36 -37.07 18.98
C LEU A 13 -11.29 -35.75 18.19
N ALA A 14 -12.14 -34.78 18.51
CA ALA A 14 -12.08 -33.44 17.93
C ALA A 14 -10.80 -32.67 18.35
N TYR A 15 -10.32 -32.88 19.58
CA TYR A 15 -9.06 -32.29 20.09
C TYR A 15 -7.81 -32.93 19.45
N LEU A 16 -7.90 -34.21 19.03
CA LEU A 16 -6.83 -34.91 18.33
C LEU A 16 -6.75 -34.57 16.82
N TRP A 17 -7.72 -33.85 16.27
CA TRP A 17 -7.67 -33.30 14.91
C TRP A 17 -6.91 -31.97 14.81
N SER A 18 -6.57 -31.36 15.94
CA SER A 18 -5.88 -30.06 16.00
C SER A 18 -4.40 -30.03 15.60
N PRO A 19 -3.59 -31.13 15.61
CA PRO A 19 -2.18 -31.01 15.26
C PRO A 19 -1.90 -31.07 13.74
N PHE A 20 -2.90 -31.36 12.91
CA PHE A 20 -2.73 -31.45 11.44
C PHE A 20 -3.24 -30.23 10.67
N VAL A 21 -3.73 -29.20 11.37
CA VAL A 21 -3.86 -27.87 10.76
C VAL A 21 -2.49 -27.22 10.85
N GLU A 22 -1.54 -27.75 10.07
CA GLU A 22 -0.38 -26.95 9.68
C GLU A 22 -0.97 -25.78 8.89
N ALA A 23 -1.10 -24.62 9.55
CA ALA A 23 -1.48 -23.40 8.88
C ALA A 23 -0.49 -23.25 7.73
N ALA A 24 -0.97 -23.47 6.50
CA ALA A 24 -0.13 -23.42 5.32
C ALA A 24 0.77 -22.20 5.45
N PRO A 25 2.12 -22.35 5.39
CA PRO A 25 3.01 -21.25 5.64
C PRO A 25 2.53 -20.10 4.77
N LEU A 26 2.21 -18.94 5.38
CA LEU A 26 1.75 -17.76 4.66
C LEU A 26 2.80 -17.45 3.60
N ARG A 27 2.60 -18.00 2.40
CA ARG A 27 3.54 -17.88 1.30
C ARG A 27 3.40 -16.43 0.89
N ARG A 28 4.34 -15.58 1.30
CA ARG A 28 4.34 -14.17 0.95
C ARG A 28 4.50 -14.09 -0.58
N THR A 29 3.38 -13.94 -1.30
CA THR A 29 3.32 -13.89 -2.77
C THR A 29 3.60 -12.49 -3.34
N GLY A 30 4.12 -11.59 -2.51
CA GLY A 30 4.38 -10.19 -2.84
C GLY A 30 5.77 -9.73 -2.37
N PRO A 31 6.19 -8.51 -2.76
CA PRO A 31 7.52 -8.00 -2.49
C PRO A 31 7.73 -7.85 -0.98
N LYS A 32 8.99 -8.00 -0.55
CA LYS A 32 9.36 -7.81 0.86
C LYS A 32 9.28 -6.34 1.28
N PHE A 33 9.54 -5.45 0.32
CA PHE A 33 9.53 -4.01 0.47
C PHE A 33 8.82 -3.37 -0.72
N VAL A 34 8.21 -2.22 -0.47
CA VAL A 34 7.68 -1.31 -1.49
C VAL A 34 8.30 0.07 -1.30
N TYR A 35 8.13 0.93 -2.28
CA TYR A 35 8.74 2.24 -2.36
C TYR A 35 7.70 3.33 -2.60
N ARG A 36 7.92 4.51 -2.01
CA ARG A 36 7.10 5.70 -2.25
C ARG A 36 7.99 6.93 -2.40
N GLY A 37 7.86 7.61 -3.54
CA GLY A 37 8.38 8.96 -3.72
C GLY A 37 7.48 9.97 -3.03
N ALA A 38 8.05 10.91 -2.28
CA ALA A 38 7.29 11.96 -1.62
C ALA A 38 8.12 13.23 -1.43
N GLY A 39 7.45 14.38 -1.51
CA GLY A 39 8.03 15.70 -1.22
C GLY A 39 8.01 16.08 0.26
N ARG A 40 7.45 15.24 1.14
CA ARG A 40 7.45 15.46 2.58
C ARG A 40 8.70 14.85 3.20
N SER A 41 9.31 15.58 4.13
CA SER A 41 10.50 15.15 4.85
C SER A 41 10.20 13.99 5.82
N PRO A 42 11.20 13.17 6.19
CA PRO A 42 11.04 12.11 7.18
C PRO A 42 10.52 12.62 8.52
N GLU A 43 10.93 13.82 8.91
CA GLU A 43 10.48 14.52 10.10
C GLU A 43 8.98 14.82 10.03
N ASP A 44 8.50 15.34 8.89
CA ASP A 44 7.08 15.61 8.66
C ASP A 44 6.25 14.32 8.66
N ILE A 45 6.75 13.26 8.01
CA ILE A 45 6.08 11.96 7.98
C ILE A 45 6.02 11.37 9.40
N LYS A 46 7.11 11.47 10.17
CA LYS A 46 7.15 11.01 11.56
C LYS A 46 6.17 11.78 12.44
N ALA A 47 6.13 13.11 12.31
CA ALA A 47 5.21 13.96 13.07
C ALA A 47 3.73 13.61 12.80
N ALA A 48 3.40 13.20 11.58
CA ALA A 48 2.05 12.73 11.22
C ALA A 48 1.77 11.27 11.64
N GLY A 49 2.74 10.57 12.22
CA GLY A 49 2.64 9.14 12.55
C GLY A 49 2.78 8.22 11.33
N GLY A 50 3.08 8.76 10.16
CA GLY A 50 3.21 8.01 8.90
C GLY A 50 2.62 8.72 7.68
N PHE A 51 2.42 7.95 6.61
CA PHE A 51 1.66 8.41 5.44
C PHE A 51 0.17 8.19 5.67
N LEU A 52 -0.59 9.28 5.57
CA LEU A 52 -2.03 9.28 5.71
C LEU A 52 -2.69 9.35 4.32
N PRO A 53 -3.82 8.67 4.09
CA PRO A 53 -4.70 9.00 2.97
C PRO A 53 -5.12 10.48 3.05
N LYS A 54 -5.33 11.15 1.91
CA LYS A 54 -5.88 12.50 1.87
C LYS A 54 -7.25 12.54 2.53
N GLY A 55 -7.54 13.61 3.25
CA GLY A 55 -8.78 13.76 4.03
C GLY A 55 -8.77 13.04 5.38
N VAL A 56 -7.72 12.28 5.70
CA VAL A 56 -7.55 11.63 7.00
C VAL A 56 -6.48 12.35 7.81
N THR A 57 -6.76 12.62 9.09
CA THR A 57 -5.84 13.34 10.00
C THR A 57 -5.02 12.43 10.90
N ARG A 58 -5.39 11.14 11.02
CA ARG A 58 -4.72 10.18 11.91
C ARG A 58 -4.79 8.75 11.38
N ILE A 59 -3.69 8.00 11.51
CA ILE A 59 -3.59 6.59 11.13
C ILE A 59 -4.69 5.78 11.84
N GLY A 60 -5.31 4.85 11.10
CA GLY A 60 -6.36 3.97 11.63
C GLY A 60 -7.75 4.60 11.67
N THR A 61 -7.89 5.87 11.28
CA THR A 61 -9.21 6.46 11.01
C THR A 61 -9.70 5.97 9.65
N VAL A 62 -10.94 5.52 9.58
CA VAL A 62 -11.56 5.07 8.34
C VAL A 62 -11.91 6.30 7.50
N ALA A 63 -11.41 6.36 6.27
CA ALA A 63 -11.79 7.38 5.30
C ALA A 63 -13.26 7.21 4.91
N THR A 64 -13.94 8.30 4.57
CA THR A 64 -15.35 8.27 4.14
C THR A 64 -15.54 7.57 2.80
N ASP A 65 -14.52 7.60 1.94
CA ASP A 65 -14.45 6.82 0.70
C ASP A 65 -13.30 5.81 0.81
N VAL A 66 -13.62 4.54 0.53
CA VAL A 66 -12.67 3.43 0.51
C VAL A 66 -12.95 2.59 -0.74
N SER A 67 -12.25 2.91 -1.83
CA SER A 67 -12.37 2.20 -3.10
C SER A 67 -11.02 2.11 -3.78
N ILE A 68 -10.48 0.90 -3.90
CA ILE A 68 -9.22 0.69 -4.62
C ILE A 68 -9.37 1.00 -6.12
N TYR A 69 -10.57 0.78 -6.67
CA TYR A 69 -10.88 1.13 -8.06
C TYR A 69 -10.79 2.65 -8.29
N ASN A 70 -11.42 3.45 -7.41
CA ASN A 70 -11.34 4.91 -7.48
C ASN A 70 -9.95 5.44 -7.10
N HIS A 71 -9.21 4.69 -6.28
CA HIS A 71 -7.85 5.07 -5.91
C HIS A 71 -6.92 5.06 -7.11
N VAL A 72 -6.91 3.97 -7.89
CA VAL A 72 -6.01 3.82 -9.04
C VAL A 72 -6.49 4.55 -10.29
N ARG A 73 -7.82 4.68 -10.46
CA ARG A 73 -8.38 5.51 -11.53
C ARG A 73 -8.34 6.98 -11.12
N VAL A 74 -7.21 7.62 -11.40
CA VAL A 74 -7.20 9.07 -11.51
C VAL A 74 -8.06 9.43 -12.72
N ALA A 75 -9.09 10.28 -12.54
CA ALA A 75 -9.83 10.79 -13.69
C ALA A 75 -8.82 11.40 -14.67
N ASP A 76 -8.97 11.10 -15.96
CA ASP A 76 -8.18 11.68 -17.05
C ASP A 76 -8.32 13.21 -16.99
N LYS A 77 -7.43 13.84 -16.22
CA LYS A 77 -7.17 15.25 -16.41
C LYS A 77 -6.28 15.30 -17.63
N VAL A 78 -6.70 16.04 -18.64
CA VAL A 78 -5.84 16.41 -19.75
C VAL A 78 -5.45 17.87 -19.57
N ASP A 79 -4.22 18.23 -19.92
CA ASP A 79 -3.89 19.65 -20.06
C ASP A 79 -4.58 20.24 -21.30
N GLU A 80 -4.39 21.55 -21.50
CA GLU A 80 -4.88 22.25 -22.68
C GLU A 80 -4.35 21.71 -24.00
N ASP A 81 -3.24 20.97 -23.96
CA ASP A 81 -2.59 20.32 -25.10
C ASP A 81 -3.04 18.86 -25.31
N GLY A 82 -3.94 18.34 -24.45
CA GLY A 82 -4.48 16.99 -24.53
C GLY A 82 -3.58 15.90 -23.92
N ASN A 83 -2.53 16.26 -23.17
CA ASN A 83 -1.67 15.31 -22.49
C ASN A 83 -2.31 14.83 -21.20
N ASN A 84 -2.24 13.52 -20.93
CA ASN A 84 -2.73 12.93 -19.69
C ASN A 84 -1.94 13.47 -18.48
N LEU A 85 -2.63 14.26 -17.66
CA LEU A 85 -2.18 14.78 -16.37
C LEU A 85 -2.42 13.81 -15.19
N GLY A 86 -3.12 12.70 -15.44
CA GLY A 86 -3.59 11.78 -14.39
C GLY A 86 -2.59 10.72 -13.95
N ALA A 87 -1.52 10.47 -14.70
CA ALA A 87 -0.63 9.33 -14.48
C ALA A 87 0.38 9.57 -13.36
N GLY A 88 -0.02 9.49 -12.09
CA GLY A 88 0.88 9.56 -10.93
C GLY A 88 0.51 10.59 -9.86
N ALA A 89 -0.61 11.28 -10.03
CA ALA A 89 -1.23 12.07 -8.98
C ALA A 89 -2.40 11.30 -8.36
N THR A 90 -2.12 10.19 -7.68
CA THR A 90 -3.16 9.36 -7.08
C THR A 90 -4.09 10.21 -6.20
N PRO A 91 -5.42 10.17 -6.44
CA PRO A 91 -6.40 10.67 -5.50
C PRO A 91 -6.26 9.85 -4.22
N ASP A 92 -5.39 10.29 -3.30
CA ASP A 92 -5.26 9.64 -2.00
C ASP A 92 -6.53 9.85 -1.14
N ASN A 93 -7.63 10.43 -1.67
CA ASN A 93 -8.92 10.62 -1.00
C ASN A 93 -9.79 9.36 -0.96
N SER A 94 -9.31 8.25 -1.54
CA SER A 94 -10.02 6.96 -1.57
C SER A 94 -9.62 6.01 -0.44
N GLY A 95 -9.05 6.53 0.66
CA GLY A 95 -8.70 5.74 1.84
C GLY A 95 -7.42 4.92 1.74
N TYR A 96 -6.67 5.07 0.65
CA TYR A 96 -5.40 4.38 0.39
C TYR A 96 -4.24 5.36 0.23
N VAL A 97 -3.03 4.85 0.44
CA VAL A 97 -1.76 5.49 0.08
C VAL A 97 -1.05 4.62 -0.95
N SER A 98 -0.76 5.17 -2.13
CA SER A 98 -0.09 4.43 -3.20
C SER A 98 1.39 4.17 -2.88
N THR A 99 1.87 2.98 -3.22
CA THR A 99 3.29 2.59 -3.20
C THR A 99 3.56 1.69 -4.40
N THR A 100 4.81 1.60 -4.85
CA THR A 100 5.20 0.73 -5.97
C THR A 100 6.25 -0.29 -5.53
N SER A 101 6.31 -1.45 -6.18
CA SER A 101 7.41 -2.40 -5.94
C SER A 101 8.74 -1.97 -6.59
N SER A 102 8.71 -0.96 -7.48
CA SER A 102 9.88 -0.45 -8.20
C SER A 102 10.46 0.82 -7.58
N PHE A 103 11.76 0.79 -7.27
CA PHE A 103 12.48 1.98 -6.82
C PHE A 103 12.50 3.08 -7.89
N LEU A 104 12.67 2.72 -9.16
CA LEU A 104 12.75 3.68 -10.27
C LEU A 104 11.43 4.39 -10.51
N LEU A 105 10.31 3.66 -10.42
CA LEU A 105 8.98 4.29 -10.50
C LEU A 105 8.78 5.23 -9.30
N ALA A 106 9.15 4.81 -8.09
CA ALA A 106 9.07 5.68 -6.91
C ALA A 106 9.95 6.94 -7.05
N LEU A 107 11.12 6.84 -7.66
CA LEU A 107 11.97 7.97 -7.99
C LEU A 107 11.30 8.92 -8.99
N GLY A 108 10.75 8.40 -10.09
CA GLY A 108 9.99 9.18 -11.06
C GLY A 108 8.83 9.92 -10.38
N TYR A 109 8.03 9.20 -9.61
CA TYR A 109 6.92 9.77 -8.84
C TYR A 109 7.36 10.74 -7.75
N ALA A 110 8.61 10.72 -7.28
CA ALA A 110 9.08 11.69 -6.29
C ALA A 110 9.09 13.11 -6.88
N PHE A 111 9.44 13.25 -8.16
CA PHE A 111 9.54 14.54 -8.84
C PHE A 111 8.36 14.86 -9.78
N TYR A 112 7.58 13.85 -10.14
CA TYR A 112 6.39 14.00 -10.98
C TYR A 112 5.39 15.01 -10.35
N TYR A 113 5.00 16.03 -11.11
CA TYR A 113 4.19 17.19 -10.67
C TYR A 113 4.68 17.92 -9.41
N ARG A 114 5.98 17.89 -9.11
CA ARG A 114 6.56 18.69 -8.02
C ARG A 114 7.62 19.62 -8.56
N GLU A 115 7.58 20.88 -8.14
CA GLU A 115 8.62 21.88 -8.43
C GLU A 115 9.79 21.81 -7.44
N GLN A 116 9.66 21.04 -6.37
CA GLN A 116 10.69 20.87 -5.35
C GLN A 116 11.98 20.31 -5.95
N GLU A 117 13.10 20.90 -5.54
CA GLU A 117 14.44 20.42 -5.89
C GLU A 117 14.85 19.19 -5.09
N THR A 118 14.41 19.11 -3.83
CA THR A 118 14.67 17.98 -2.95
C THR A 118 13.40 17.19 -2.71
N THR A 119 13.48 15.87 -2.86
CA THR A 119 12.43 14.91 -2.51
C THR A 119 13.01 13.72 -1.76
N TRP A 120 12.15 12.79 -1.35
CA TRP A 120 12.55 11.59 -0.62
C TRP A 120 11.94 10.35 -1.22
N ILE A 121 12.71 9.26 -1.21
CA ILE A 121 12.24 7.92 -1.55
C ILE A 121 12.24 7.07 -0.29
N TYR A 122 11.06 6.62 0.11
CA TYR A 122 10.85 5.82 1.30
C TYR A 122 10.84 4.35 0.94
N LYS A 123 11.65 3.54 1.64
CA LYS A 123 11.59 2.08 1.60
C LYS A 123 10.74 1.59 2.75
N ILE A 124 9.72 0.80 2.44
CA ILE A 124 8.64 0.48 3.37
C ILE A 124 8.50 -1.04 3.43
N LYS A 125 8.45 -1.60 4.63
CA LYS A 125 8.25 -3.04 4.84
C LYS A 125 6.79 -3.39 4.56
N THR A 126 6.59 -4.38 3.70
CA THR A 126 5.25 -4.84 3.32
C THR A 126 4.53 -5.50 4.50
N THR A 127 3.26 -5.11 4.68
CA THR A 127 2.31 -5.56 5.71
C THR A 127 0.96 -5.92 5.07
N PRO A 128 0.06 -6.63 5.79
CA PRO A 128 -1.20 -7.09 5.21
C PRO A 128 -2.18 -6.00 4.73
N ASN A 129 -2.00 -4.74 5.13
CA ASN A 129 -2.84 -3.64 4.65
C ASN A 129 -2.45 -3.13 3.25
N MET A 130 -1.40 -3.67 2.64
CA MET A 130 -0.96 -3.33 1.29
C MET A 130 -1.54 -4.31 0.28
N ILE A 131 -2.43 -3.81 -0.58
CA ILE A 131 -3.21 -4.60 -1.53
C ILE A 131 -2.66 -4.34 -2.93
N SER A 132 -2.35 -5.42 -3.67
CA SER A 132 -1.90 -5.28 -5.06
C SER A 132 -3.07 -4.87 -5.95
N ALA A 133 -3.03 -3.64 -6.49
CA ALA A 133 -4.07 -3.14 -7.37
C ALA A 133 -4.28 -4.06 -8.58
N ARG A 134 -3.18 -4.42 -9.25
CA ARG A 134 -3.19 -5.32 -10.42
C ARG A 134 -3.84 -6.66 -10.11
N LYS A 135 -3.49 -7.32 -8.99
CA LYS A 135 -4.06 -8.63 -8.65
C LYS A 135 -5.53 -8.54 -8.24
N THR A 136 -5.92 -7.44 -7.59
CA THR A 136 -7.30 -7.23 -7.12
C THR A 136 -8.24 -6.85 -8.26
N LEU A 137 -7.80 -5.98 -9.18
CA LEU A 137 -8.64 -5.43 -10.24
C LEU A 137 -8.51 -6.20 -11.56
N GLY A 138 -7.43 -6.97 -11.77
CA GLY A 138 -7.21 -7.72 -13.01
C GLY A 138 -7.31 -6.83 -14.25
N LYS A 139 -8.14 -7.22 -15.22
CA LYS A 139 -8.40 -6.47 -16.46
C LYS A 139 -8.90 -5.04 -16.26
N TYR A 140 -9.43 -4.71 -15.08
CA TYR A 140 -9.90 -3.36 -14.76
C TYR A 140 -8.75 -2.41 -14.35
N ASN A 141 -7.51 -2.88 -14.38
CA ASN A 141 -6.27 -2.11 -14.12
C ASN A 141 -5.31 -2.13 -15.31
N ASP A 142 -5.78 -2.45 -16.52
CA ASP A 142 -4.93 -2.58 -17.70
C ASP A 142 -4.25 -1.25 -18.06
N ASP A 143 -4.84 -0.10 -17.75
CA ASP A 143 -4.23 1.21 -18.03
C ASP A 143 -3.07 1.56 -17.06
N TYR A 144 -2.97 0.86 -15.91
CA TYR A 144 -2.03 1.18 -14.82
C TYR A 144 -1.22 -0.04 -14.36
N HIS A 145 -1.11 -1.08 -15.20
CA HIS A 145 -0.45 -2.32 -14.82
C HIS A 145 1.07 -2.18 -14.65
N GLU A 146 1.66 -1.15 -15.27
CA GLU A 146 3.10 -0.83 -15.19
C GLU A 146 3.49 -0.12 -13.90
N GLU A 147 2.53 0.43 -13.13
CA GLU A 147 2.83 1.16 -11.89
C GLU A 147 3.30 0.23 -10.76
N ASP A 148 3.08 -1.08 -10.90
CA ASP A 148 3.36 -2.12 -9.90
C ASP A 148 2.83 -1.72 -8.50
N GLU A 149 1.62 -1.15 -8.46
CA GLU A 149 1.07 -0.54 -7.26
C GLU A 149 0.64 -1.56 -6.19
N TYR A 150 1.06 -1.27 -4.96
CA TYR A 150 0.53 -1.82 -3.72
C TYR A 150 -0.09 -0.69 -2.89
N SER A 151 -1.42 -0.61 -2.88
CA SER A 151 -2.16 0.45 -2.19
C SER A 151 -2.30 0.10 -0.70
N ALA A 152 -1.83 0.98 0.18
CA ALA A 152 -1.89 0.79 1.62
C ALA A 152 -3.20 1.33 2.22
N LEU A 153 -4.12 0.43 2.56
CA LEU A 153 -5.40 0.77 3.19
C LEU A 153 -5.18 1.43 4.55
N GLY A 154 -5.79 2.60 4.77
CA GLY A 154 -5.72 3.33 6.04
C GLY A 154 -4.37 3.99 6.31
N GLY A 155 -3.46 3.98 5.33
CA GLY A 155 -2.14 4.60 5.42
C GLY A 155 -1.01 3.64 5.80
N ILE A 156 0.14 4.24 6.07
CA ILE A 156 1.40 3.55 6.38
C ILE A 156 1.96 4.17 7.65
N LYS A 157 2.08 3.39 8.72
CA LYS A 157 2.70 3.84 9.97
C LYS A 157 4.18 4.15 9.75
N PHE A 158 4.70 5.13 10.47
CA PHE A 158 6.13 5.46 10.41
C PHE A 158 7.02 4.24 10.72
N ASP A 159 6.64 3.39 11.67
CA ASP A 159 7.40 2.17 12.02
C ASP A 159 7.45 1.11 10.92
N GLN A 160 6.64 1.24 9.86
CA GLN A 160 6.73 0.38 8.67
C GLN A 160 7.84 0.87 7.71
N ILE A 161 8.31 2.10 7.85
CA ILE A 161 9.36 2.68 7.03
C ILE A 161 10.71 2.20 7.57
N VAL A 162 11.50 1.54 6.73
CA VAL A 162 12.79 0.95 7.14
C VAL A 162 13.97 1.84 6.80
N SER A 163 13.84 2.69 5.79
CA SER A 163 14.86 3.68 5.41
C SER A 163 14.25 4.70 4.45
N TRP A 164 14.95 5.82 4.24
CA TRP A 164 14.64 6.80 3.20
C TRP A 164 15.93 7.34 2.58
N SER A 165 15.86 7.70 1.30
CA SER A 165 16.93 8.40 0.59
C SER A 165 16.46 9.82 0.29
N LYS A 166 17.28 10.81 0.66
CA LYS A 166 17.12 12.18 0.17
C LYS A 166 17.63 12.22 -1.26
N VAL A 167 16.87 12.83 -2.17
CA VAL A 167 17.21 12.92 -3.58
C VAL A 167 17.05 14.36 -4.03
N ASP A 168 18.11 14.89 -4.64
CA ASP A 168 18.10 16.23 -5.21
C ASP A 168 18.03 16.12 -6.74
N ARG A 169 17.14 16.89 -7.37
CA ARG A 169 16.86 16.87 -8.81
C ARG A 169 18.13 17.07 -9.65
N ASN A 170 19.04 17.91 -9.16
CA ASN A 170 20.30 18.25 -9.85
C ASN A 170 21.36 17.14 -9.77
N ASN A 171 21.13 16.10 -8.95
CA ASN A 171 22.05 14.98 -8.73
C ASN A 171 21.49 13.65 -9.32
N LEU A 172 20.55 13.72 -10.26
CA LEU A 172 19.94 12.55 -10.92
C LEU A 172 20.73 12.03 -12.14
N VAL A 173 21.97 12.50 -12.32
CA VAL A 173 22.85 12.19 -13.47
C VAL A 173 23.80 11.05 -13.13
#